data_AF-A0A2U9PM78-F1
#
_entry.id   AF-A0A2U9PM78-F1
#
_cell.length_a   1.000
_cell.length_b   1.000
_cell.length_c   1.000
_cell.angle_alpha   90.00
_cell.angle_beta   90.00
_cell.angle_gamma   90.00
#
_symmetry.space_group_name_H-M   'P 1'
#
loop_
_entity.id
_entity.type
_entity.pdbx_description
1 polymer ?
#
loop_
_entity_poly.entity_id
_entity_poly.type
_entity_poly.pdbx_seq_one_letter_code
_entity_poly.pdbx_strand_id
1 'polypeptide(L)'
;MSHDFDMSAAVTLYLKHYPGRNDDEFDAFYGADARAARQLVRALLDETMSLRPDWSQMTLDDAGRYVECEMRARHPDLSPRALESLGNYFTYLVR
;
A
#
# COMPACT_ATOMS: atom_id res chain seq x y z
N MET A 1 -0.87 -24.14 0.70
CA MET A 1 0.50 -23.57 0.61
C MET A 1 0.36 -22.09 0.85
N SER A 2 0.81 -21.61 2.01
CA SER A 2 0.88 -20.18 2.29
C SER A 2 2.15 -19.68 1.61
N HIS A 3 2.01 -19.04 0.45
CA HIS A 3 3.10 -18.25 -0.08
C HIS A 3 3.25 -17.05 0.85
N ASP A 4 4.33 -17.06 1.64
CA ASP A 4 4.73 -15.93 2.46
C ASP A 4 5.39 -14.90 1.53
N PHE A 5 4.54 -14.14 0.83
CA PHE A 5 5.03 -13.09 -0.06
C PHE A 5 5.49 -11.92 0.79
N ASP A 6 6.65 -11.35 0.44
CA ASP A 6 7.07 -10.06 0.97
C ASP A 6 6.04 -8.99 0.55
N MET A 7 5.15 -8.66 1.50
CA MET A 7 4.09 -7.66 1.30
C MET A 7 4.68 -6.28 1.01
N SER A 8 5.83 -5.97 1.61
CA SER A 8 6.53 -4.70 1.38
C SER A 8 6.98 -4.58 -0.07
N ALA A 9 7.61 -5.63 -0.60
CA ALA A 9 8.05 -5.66 -1.98
C ALA A 9 6.84 -5.58 -2.94
N ALA A 10 5.77 -6.31 -2.63
CA ALA A 10 4.59 -6.36 -3.49
C ALA A 10 3.92 -4.98 -3.61
N VAL A 11 3.63 -4.32 -2.49
CA VAL A 11 2.96 -3.01 -2.52
C VAL A 11 3.85 -1.93 -3.11
N THR A 12 5.16 -1.96 -2.81
CA THR A 12 6.12 -0.99 -3.37
C THR A 12 6.22 -1.14 -4.89
N LEU A 13 6.28 -2.36 -5.40
CA LEU A 13 6.35 -2.62 -6.83
C LEU A 13 5.04 -2.24 -7.51
N TYR A 14 3.90 -2.59 -6.92
CA TYR A 14 2.58 -2.29 -7.46
C TYR A 14 2.33 -0.78 -7.58
N LEU A 15 2.71 0.00 -6.55
CA LEU A 15 2.49 1.45 -6.50
C LEU A 15 3.64 2.27 -7.11
N LYS A 16 4.69 1.64 -7.62
CA LYS A 16 5.91 2.31 -8.11
C LYS A 16 5.67 3.48 -9.07
N HIS A 17 4.65 3.37 -9.93
CA HIS A 17 4.30 4.38 -10.93
C HIS A 17 2.95 5.05 -10.68
N TYR A 18 2.35 4.82 -9.51
CA TYR A 18 1.03 5.34 -9.18
C TYR A 18 0.98 6.88 -9.30
N PRO A 19 -0.04 7.48 -9.94
CA PRO A 19 -1.33 6.90 -10.38
C PRO A 19 -1.29 6.10 -11.70
N GLY A 20 -0.14 6.00 -12.35
CA GLY A 20 0.09 5.07 -13.46
C GLY A 20 0.07 3.60 -12.99
N ARG A 21 -0.04 2.70 -13.97
CA ARG A 21 -0.02 1.25 -13.72
C ARG A 21 1.41 0.72 -13.76
N ASN A 22 1.67 -0.35 -13.02
CA ASN A 22 2.92 -1.10 -13.09
C ASN A 22 2.69 -2.60 -13.35
N ASP A 23 1.66 -2.94 -14.13
CA ASP A 23 1.20 -4.32 -14.32
C ASP A 23 2.26 -5.20 -14.99
N ASP A 24 2.94 -4.70 -16.03
CA ASP A 24 3.93 -5.49 -16.77
C ASP A 24 5.16 -5.85 -15.93
N GLU A 25 5.69 -4.89 -15.16
CA GLU A 25 6.82 -5.15 -14.25
C GLU A 25 6.40 -6.06 -13.10
N PHE A 26 5.19 -5.87 -12.57
CA PHE A 26 4.63 -6.70 -11.51
C PHE A 26 4.44 -8.15 -11.98
N ASP A 27 3.85 -8.36 -13.16
CA ASP A 27 3.65 -9.68 -13.76
C ASP A 27 4.97 -10.36 -14.10
N ALA A 28 5.94 -9.61 -14.62
CA ALA A 28 7.28 -10.14 -14.89
C ALA A 28 8.01 -10.57 -13.61
N PHE A 29 7.85 -9.83 -12.51
CA PHE A 29 8.51 -10.12 -11.25
C PHE A 29 7.90 -11.32 -10.51
N TYR A 30 6.57 -11.39 -10.41
CA TYR A 30 5.88 -12.44 -9.67
C TYR A 30 5.50 -13.66 -10.53
N GLY A 31 5.48 -13.55 -11.86
CA GLY A 31 5.20 -14.64 -12.77
C GLY A 31 3.88 -15.35 -12.45
N ALA A 32 3.93 -16.66 -12.22
CA ALA A 32 2.77 -17.48 -11.89
C ALA A 32 2.05 -17.03 -10.60
N ASP A 33 2.76 -16.37 -9.70
CA ASP A 33 2.25 -15.90 -8.40
C ASP A 33 1.65 -14.50 -8.46
N ALA A 34 1.74 -13.80 -9.60
CA ALA A 34 1.30 -12.41 -9.72
C ALA A 34 -0.17 -12.21 -9.31
N ARG A 35 -1.04 -13.19 -9.58
CA ARG A 35 -2.44 -13.14 -9.14
C ARG A 35 -2.58 -13.15 -7.62
N ALA A 36 -1.84 -14.01 -6.93
CA ALA A 36 -1.90 -14.12 -5.48
C ALA A 36 -1.28 -12.88 -4.82
N ALA A 37 -0.13 -12.41 -5.33
CA ALA A 37 0.51 -11.19 -4.86
C ALA A 37 -0.40 -9.95 -5.02
N ARG A 38 -1.10 -9.81 -6.16
CA ARG A 38 -2.09 -8.73 -6.36
C ARG A 38 -3.24 -8.78 -5.37
N GLN A 39 -3.71 -9.97 -4.99
CA GLN A 39 -4.78 -10.10 -3.99
C GLN A 39 -4.34 -9.59 -2.62
N LEU A 40 -3.09 -9.86 -2.23
CA LEU A 40 -2.51 -9.33 -0.99
C LEU A 40 -2.36 -7.81 -1.04
N VAL A 41 -1.81 -7.28 -2.14
CA VAL A 41 -1.72 -5.82 -2.32
C VAL A 41 -3.10 -5.19 -2.23
N ARG A 42 -4.11 -5.76 -2.90
CA ARG A 42 -5.47 -5.22 -2.89
C ARG A 42 -6.06 -5.18 -1.48
N ALA A 43 -5.86 -6.22 -0.68
CA ALA A 43 -6.30 -6.23 0.72
C ALA A 43 -5.65 -5.10 1.54
N LEU A 44 -4.34 -4.84 1.36
CA LEU A 44 -3.65 -3.72 2.01
C LEU A 44 -4.17 -2.34 1.56
N LEU A 45 -4.46 -2.19 0.27
CA LEU A 45 -5.03 -0.94 -0.27
C LEU A 45 -6.44 -0.70 0.26
N ASP A 46 -7.27 -1.75 0.28
CA ASP A 46 -8.65 -1.66 0.80
C ASP A 46 -8.62 -1.34 2.31
N GLU A 47 -7.71 -1.94 3.08
CA GLU A 47 -7.50 -1.60 4.48
C GLU A 47 -7.03 -0.15 4.66
N THR A 48 -6.07 0.30 3.85
CA THR A 48 -5.58 1.68 3.85
C THR A 48 -6.72 2.67 3.62
N MET A 49 -7.62 2.39 2.67
CA MET A 49 -8.79 3.23 2.37
C MET A 49 -9.91 3.12 3.41
N SER A 50 -9.85 2.13 4.30
CA SER A 50 -10.79 2.01 5.43
C SER A 50 -10.47 2.98 6.56
N LEU A 51 -9.25 3.52 6.60
CA LEU A 51 -8.82 4.47 7.62
C LEU A 51 -9.62 5.78 7.53
N ARG A 52 -9.79 6.42 8.69
CA ARG A 52 -10.61 7.63 8.86
C ARG A 52 -9.81 8.68 9.62
N PRO A 53 -8.96 9.46 8.92
CA PRO A 53 -8.32 10.63 9.51
C PRO A 53 -9.38 11.59 10.07
N ASP A 54 -9.08 12.25 11.18
CA ASP A 54 -9.94 13.31 11.71
C ASP A 54 -9.68 14.60 10.93
N TRP A 55 -10.43 14.80 9.84
CA TRP A 55 -10.32 15.98 8.99
C TRP A 55 -10.69 17.30 9.67
N SER A 56 -11.28 17.27 10.87
CA SER A 56 -11.50 18.50 11.64
C SER A 56 -10.20 19.02 12.27
N GLN A 57 -9.18 18.16 12.41
CA GLN A 57 -7.91 18.46 13.08
C GLN A 57 -6.68 18.17 12.21
N MET A 58 -6.80 17.34 11.17
CA MET A 58 -5.68 16.87 10.34
C MET A 58 -5.63 17.57 8.98
N THR A 59 -4.43 17.97 8.57
CA THR A 59 -4.14 18.34 7.18
C THR A 59 -4.00 17.10 6.29
N LEU A 60 -3.88 17.28 4.97
CA LEU A 60 -3.60 16.18 4.04
C LEU A 60 -2.27 15.47 4.36
N ASP A 61 -1.24 16.24 4.74
CA ASP A 61 0.06 15.68 5.14
C ASP A 61 -0.05 14.91 6.47
N ASP A 62 -0.84 15.41 7.43
CA ASP A 62 -1.10 14.70 8.68
C ASP A 62 -1.88 13.40 8.43
N ALA A 63 -2.83 13.41 7.50
CA ALA A 63 -3.58 12.21 7.11
C ALA A 63 -2.66 11.15 6.47
N GLY A 64 -1.71 11.54 5.63
CA GLY A 64 -0.70 10.64 5.08
C GLY A 64 0.14 9.98 6.18
N ARG A 65 0.67 10.77 7.12
CA ARG A 65 1.43 10.24 8.27
C ARG A 65 0.59 9.37 9.20
N TYR A 66 -0.66 9.74 9.41
CA TYR A 66 -1.61 8.93 10.19
C TYR A 66 -1.80 7.55 9.57
N VAL A 67 -1.98 7.48 8.24
CA VAL A 67 -2.07 6.21 7.50
C VAL A 67 -0.81 5.37 7.66
N GLU A 68 0.37 5.97 7.51
CA GLU A 68 1.65 5.27 7.71
C GLU A 68 1.76 4.66 9.12
N CYS A 69 1.40 5.42 10.15
CA CYS A 69 1.43 4.95 11.54
C CYS A 69 0.44 3.80 11.80
N GLU A 70 -0.80 3.92 11.33
CA GLU A 70 -1.83 2.88 11.50
C GLU A 70 -1.43 1.59 10.77
N MET A 71 -0.96 1.70 9.52
CA MET A 71 -0.53 0.53 8.74
C MET A 71 0.70 -0.13 9.36
N ARG A 72 1.64 0.65 9.92
CA ARG A 72 2.80 0.10 10.65
C ARG A 72 2.37 -0.64 11.92
N ALA A 73 1.40 -0.12 12.65
CA ALA A 73 0.92 -0.73 13.88
C ALA A 73 0.26 -2.10 13.62
N ARG A 74 -0.45 -2.23 12.49
CA ARG A 74 -1.15 -3.45 12.09
C ARG A 74 -0.28 -4.45 11.35
N HIS A 75 0.68 -3.94 10.58
CA HIS A 75 1.62 -4.74 9.78
C HIS A 75 3.06 -4.31 10.10
N PRO A 76 3.61 -4.75 11.25
CA PRO A 76 4.94 -4.32 11.73
C PRO A 76 6.08 -4.72 10.79
N ASP A 77 5.87 -5.70 9.92
CA ASP A 77 6.83 -6.18 8.93
C ASP A 77 6.85 -5.34 7.64
N LEU A 78 5.94 -4.36 7.50
CA LEU A 78 5.98 -3.43 6.38
C LEU A 78 7.20 -2.51 6.47
N SER A 79 7.94 -2.46 5.37
CA SER A 79 9.09 -1.56 5.24
C SER A 79 8.65 -0.10 5.25
N PRO A 80 9.52 0.84 5.65
CA PRO A 80 9.22 2.28 5.60
C PRO A 80 8.76 2.76 4.22
N ARG A 81 9.35 2.23 3.14
CA ARG A 81 8.98 2.59 1.76
C ARG A 81 7.58 2.10 1.36
N ALA A 82 7.20 0.92 1.86
CA ALA A 82 5.85 0.39 1.65
C ALA A 82 4.82 1.28 2.35
N LEU A 83 5.09 1.67 3.60
CA LEU A 83 4.23 2.58 4.37
C LEU A 83 4.09 3.94 3.67
N GLU A 84 5.20 4.56 3.25
CA GLU A 84 5.19 5.82 2.48
C GLU A 84 4.35 5.70 1.21
N SER A 85 4.47 4.57 0.48
CA SER A 85 3.67 4.32 -0.73
C SER A 85 2.16 4.25 -0.43
N LEU A 86 1.77 3.64 0.70
CA LEU A 86 0.38 3.58 1.16
C LEU A 86 -0.15 4.97 1.58
N GLY A 87 0.65 5.75 2.30
CA GLY A 87 0.32 7.13 2.66
C GLY A 87 0.10 8.01 1.43
N ASN A 88 1.01 7.95 0.46
CA ASN A 88 0.90 8.67 -0.82
C ASN A 88 -0.30 8.22 -1.65
N TYR A 89 -0.58 6.91 -1.69
CA TYR A 89 -1.76 6.37 -2.36
C TYR A 89 -3.05 6.92 -1.74
N PHE A 90 -3.16 6.92 -0.42
CA PHE A 90 -4.32 7.46 0.29
C PHE A 90 -4.51 8.95 0.00
N THR A 91 -3.47 9.77 0.20
CA THR A 91 -3.56 11.23 0.03
C THR A 91 -3.86 11.63 -1.42
N TYR A 92 -3.36 10.88 -2.41
CA TYR A 92 -3.70 11.10 -3.81
C TYR A 92 -5.20 10.88 -4.09
N LEU A 93 -5.82 9.86 -3.49
CA LEU A 93 -7.23 9.51 -3.75
C LEU A 93 -8.24 10.39 -3.01
N VAL A 94 -7.87 10.95 -1.86
CA VAL A 94 -8.77 11.79 -1.04
C VAL A 94 -8.63 13.29 -1.34
N ARG A 95 -7.65 13.67 -2.17
CA ARG A 95 -7.43 15.04 -2.64
C ARG A 95 -8.47 15.45 -3.70
#